data_AF-A0A4R8WZG4-F1
#
_entry.id   AF-A0A4R8WZG4-F1
#
_cell.length_a   1.000
_cell.length_b   1.000
_cell.length_c   1.000
_cell.angle_alpha   90.00
_cell.angle_beta   90.00
_cell.angle_gamma   90.00
#
_symmetry.space_group_name_H-M   'P 1'
#
loop_
_entity.id
_entity.type
_entity.pdbx_description
1 polymer ?
#
loop_
_entity_poly.entity_id
_entity_poly.type
_entity_poly.pdbx_seq_one_letter_code
_entity_poly.pdbx_strand_id
1 'polypeptide(L)'
;MTIDPKQAHLWIVGGGIAGMATAAPAIRGVMVTRGARMFDDEAYQLTWNLFSTIPSLEDPDVTVRQEMLDWNDMHETHGNTRLADARHRIYRGLHDPKVVVRALQSGLPLTDPSDGTQAAHCRPHPHHNEKRNSHDR
;
A
#
# COMPACT_ATOMS: atom_id res chain seq x y z
N MET A 1 -32.17 9.46 -2.40
CA MET A 1 -32.68 8.10 -2.68
C MET A 1 -32.25 7.23 -1.52
N THR A 2 -33.20 6.82 -0.69
CA THR A 2 -32.93 6.10 0.57
C THR A 2 -33.34 4.65 0.37
N ILE A 3 -32.41 3.71 0.51
CA ILE A 3 -32.68 2.28 0.40
C ILE A 3 -33.10 1.80 1.79
N ASP A 4 -34.23 1.09 1.90
CA ASP A 4 -34.61 0.41 3.14
C ASP A 4 -33.77 -0.88 3.27
N PRO A 5 -32.88 -0.98 4.28
CA PRO A 5 -32.05 -2.16 4.45
C PRO A 5 -32.85 -3.42 4.76
N LYS A 6 -34.07 -3.30 5.32
CA LYS A 6 -34.94 -4.45 5.60
C LYS A 6 -35.60 -5.03 4.35
N GLN A 7 -35.60 -4.27 3.26
CA GLN A 7 -36.14 -4.66 1.94
C GLN A 7 -35.01 -4.90 0.92
N ALA A 8 -33.75 -4.73 1.33
CA ALA A 8 -32.60 -4.95 0.48
C ALA A 8 -32.29 -6.45 0.38
N HIS A 9 -32.23 -6.97 -0.84
CA HIS A 9 -31.80 -8.34 -1.11
C HIS A 9 -30.35 -8.32 -1.65
N LEU A 10 -29.43 -9.00 -0.96
CA LEU A 10 -28.03 -9.15 -1.39
C LEU A 10 -27.77 -10.59 -1.84
N TRP A 11 -27.53 -10.78 -3.13
CA TRP A 11 -27.12 -12.07 -3.69
C TRP A 11 -25.60 -12.09 -3.91
N ILE A 12 -24.89 -12.92 -3.15
CA ILE A 12 -23.43 -13.07 -3.29
C ILE A 12 -23.15 -14.32 -4.13
N VAL A 13 -22.79 -14.11 -5.39
CA VAL A 13 -22.32 -15.19 -6.28
C VAL A 13 -20.82 -15.03 -6.47
N GLY A 14 -20.03 -15.96 -5.91
CA GLY A 14 -18.57 -15.98 -5.97
C GLY A 14 -17.86 -15.63 -4.64
N GLY A 15 -16.64 -16.15 -4.48
CA GLY A 15 -15.80 -16.03 -3.27
C GLY A 15 -14.85 -14.82 -3.27
N GLY A 16 -15.34 -13.64 -3.65
CA GLY A 16 -14.57 -12.40 -3.50
C GLY A 16 -14.31 -12.05 -2.02
N ILE A 17 -13.84 -10.84 -1.74
CA ILE A 17 -13.51 -10.38 -0.36
C ILE A 17 -14.64 -10.65 0.65
N ALA A 18 -15.90 -10.54 0.21
CA ALA A 18 -17.11 -10.82 0.99
C ALA A 18 -17.45 -12.32 1.14
N GLY A 19 -17.17 -13.15 0.13
CA GLY A 19 -17.56 -14.56 0.12
C GLY A 19 -16.59 -15.51 0.82
N MET A 20 -15.30 -15.15 0.90
CA MET A 20 -14.29 -16.03 1.52
C MET A 20 -14.15 -15.82 3.04
N ALA A 21 -14.74 -14.77 3.63
CA ALA A 21 -14.67 -14.44 5.06
C ALA A 21 -14.96 -15.66 5.95
N THR A 22 -15.87 -16.50 5.49
CA THR A 22 -16.42 -17.67 6.14
C THR A 22 -15.50 -18.90 6.19
N ALA A 23 -14.43 -18.98 5.37
CA ALA A 23 -13.62 -20.21 5.23
C ALA A 23 -12.28 -20.23 6.02
N ALA A 24 -11.84 -19.08 6.55
CA ALA A 24 -10.53 -18.97 7.19
C ALA A 24 -10.37 -19.53 8.63
N PRO A 25 -11.41 -19.66 9.49
CA PRO A 25 -11.19 -20.07 10.87
C PRO A 25 -11.10 -21.59 11.09
N ALA A 26 -11.01 -22.41 10.03
CA ALA A 26 -11.13 -23.86 10.16
C ALA A 26 -9.93 -24.57 10.85
N ILE A 27 -8.76 -23.93 10.99
CA ILE A 27 -7.55 -24.55 11.57
C ILE A 27 -6.98 -23.65 12.67
N ARG A 28 -7.04 -24.10 13.92
CA ARG A 28 -6.43 -23.41 15.07
C ARG A 28 -4.91 -23.32 14.88
N GLY A 29 -4.35 -22.13 15.09
CA GLY A 29 -2.90 -21.88 15.02
C GLY A 29 -2.37 -21.52 13.63
N VAL A 30 -3.23 -21.38 12.61
CA VAL A 30 -2.83 -20.95 11.26
C VAL A 30 -3.45 -19.60 10.94
N MET A 31 -2.64 -18.69 10.41
CA MET A 31 -3.09 -17.40 9.87
C MET A 31 -3.04 -17.43 8.35
N VAL A 32 -4.08 -16.93 7.70
CA VAL A 32 -4.15 -16.82 6.24
C VAL A 32 -4.44 -15.38 5.86
N THR A 33 -3.53 -14.76 5.10
CA THR A 33 -3.78 -13.46 4.48
C THR A 33 -4.38 -13.65 3.09
N ARG A 34 -5.37 -12.83 2.71
CA ARG A 34 -6.01 -12.91 1.39
C ARG A 34 -5.40 -11.99 0.34
N GLY A 35 -4.11 -11.73 0.50
CA GLY A 35 -3.38 -10.68 -0.21
C GLY A 35 -3.39 -9.36 0.57
N ALA A 36 -2.21 -8.76 0.71
CA ALA A 36 -2.07 -7.43 1.27
C ALA A 36 -2.64 -6.39 0.31
N ARG A 37 -3.15 -5.28 0.85
CA ARG A 37 -3.64 -4.14 0.08
C ARG A 37 -2.82 -2.92 0.46
N MET A 38 -2.45 -2.14 -0.56
CA MET A 38 -1.81 -0.84 -0.41
C MET A 38 -2.83 0.20 -0.83
N PHE A 39 -2.95 1.25 -0.02
CA PHE A 39 -3.80 2.39 -0.30
C PHE A 39 -2.92 3.62 -0.52
N ASP A 40 -3.44 4.55 -1.30
CA ASP A 40 -2.80 5.79 -1.69
C ASP A 40 -3.86 6.88 -1.63
N ASP A 41 -3.49 8.05 -1.11
CA ASP A 41 -4.48 9.07 -0.78
C ASP A 41 -5.06 9.65 -2.08
N GLU A 42 -4.22 9.91 -3.08
CA GLU A 42 -4.59 10.50 -4.36
C GLU A 42 -5.42 9.57 -5.25
N ALA A 43 -5.11 8.27 -5.26
CA ALA A 43 -5.76 7.33 -6.17
C ALA A 43 -7.13 6.80 -5.68
N TYR A 44 -7.35 6.72 -4.36
CA TYR A 44 -8.48 5.98 -3.78
C TYR A 44 -9.63 6.86 -3.27
N GLN A 45 -9.82 8.05 -3.85
CA GLN A 45 -10.78 9.06 -3.40
C GLN A 45 -12.21 8.54 -3.17
N LEU A 46 -12.74 7.66 -4.05
CA LEU A 46 -14.07 7.06 -3.85
C LEU A 46 -14.12 6.12 -2.64
N THR A 47 -13.04 5.37 -2.41
CA THR A 47 -12.93 4.48 -1.25
C THR A 47 -12.80 5.30 0.04
N TRP A 48 -12.03 6.38 0.00
CA TRP A 48 -11.91 7.31 1.13
C TRP A 48 -13.21 8.00 1.47
N ASN A 49 -13.98 8.41 0.46
CA ASN A 49 -15.32 8.96 0.69
C ASN A 49 -16.23 7.92 1.36
N LEU A 50 -16.23 6.66 0.89
CA LEU A 50 -16.97 5.58 1.54
C LEU A 50 -16.53 5.37 3.00
N PHE A 51 -15.22 5.26 3.26
CA PHE A 51 -14.70 5.01 4.61
C PHE A 51 -14.90 6.18 5.56
N SER A 52 -15.09 7.40 5.06
CA SER A 52 -15.47 8.57 5.87
C SER A 52 -16.90 8.48 6.41
N THR A 53 -17.71 7.51 5.95
CA THR A 53 -19.10 7.31 6.41
C THR A 53 -19.27 6.09 7.32
N ILE A 54 -18.21 5.31 7.51
CA ILE A 54 -18.25 4.05 8.27
C ILE A 54 -17.54 4.29 9.61
N PRO A 55 -18.22 4.15 10.76
CA PRO A 55 -17.57 4.18 12.07
C PRO A 55 -16.51 3.08 12.19
N SER A 56 -15.41 3.35 12.90
CA SER A 56 -14.43 2.32 13.25
C SER A 56 -15.08 1.24 14.14
N LEU A 57 -14.51 0.04 14.10
CA LEU A 57 -14.96 -1.08 14.91
C LEU A 57 -14.48 -0.94 16.36
N GLU A 58 -13.27 -0.40 16.55
CA GLU A 58 -12.60 -0.24 17.83
C GLU A 58 -13.06 1.02 18.57
N ASP A 59 -13.31 2.11 17.83
CA ASP A 59 -13.83 3.37 18.37
C ASP A 59 -14.94 3.94 17.46
N PRO A 60 -16.22 3.83 17.86
CA PRO A 60 -17.34 4.28 17.03
C PRO A 60 -17.43 5.81 16.89
N ASP A 61 -16.66 6.59 17.67
CA ASP A 61 -16.63 8.06 17.56
C ASP A 61 -15.70 8.55 16.44
N VAL A 62 -14.85 7.67 15.88
CA VAL A 62 -14.02 7.94 14.70
C VAL A 62 -14.46 7.11 13.49
N THR A 63 -14.09 7.55 12.30
CA THR A 63 -14.38 6.82 11.05
C THR A 63 -13.23 5.89 10.70
N VAL A 64 -13.51 4.84 9.92
CA VAL A 64 -12.48 3.94 9.36
C VAL A 64 -11.40 4.73 8.62
N ARG A 65 -11.77 5.78 7.89
CA ARG A 65 -10.78 6.64 7.23
C ARG A 65 -9.88 7.33 8.24
N GLN A 66 -10.45 7.94 9.27
CA GLN A 66 -9.68 8.69 10.26
C GLN A 66 -8.68 7.78 10.97
N GLU A 67 -9.12 6.62 11.44
CA GLU A 67 -8.24 5.63 12.08
C GLU A 67 -7.08 5.19 11.17
N MET A 68 -7.36 4.91 9.89
CA MET A 68 -6.33 4.52 8.92
C MET A 68 -5.29 5.62 8.70
N LEU A 69 -5.72 6.89 8.64
CA LEU A 69 -4.82 8.03 8.46
C LEU A 69 -4.00 8.29 9.72
N ASP A 70 -4.64 8.30 10.91
CA ASP A 70 -3.95 8.49 12.19
C ASP A 70 -2.89 7.40 12.42
N TRP A 71 -3.22 6.14 12.07
CA TRP A 71 -2.25 5.05 12.15
C TRP A 71 -1.08 5.25 11.19
N ASN A 72 -1.34 5.68 9.95
CA ASN A 72 -0.31 5.90 8.94
C ASN A 72 0.59 7.10 9.27
N ASP A 73 0.05 8.15 9.89
CA ASP A 73 0.82 9.30 10.37
C ASP A 73 1.78 8.92 11.51
N MET A 74 1.39 7.95 12.34
CA MET A 74 2.28 7.38 13.36
C MET A 74 3.31 6.38 12.79
N HIS A 75 3.01 5.74 11.65
CA HIS A 75 3.80 4.63 11.10
C HIS A 75 4.18 4.87 9.63
N GLU A 76 5.20 5.71 9.43
CA GLU A 76 5.72 5.96 8.09
C GLU A 76 6.20 4.66 7.40
N THR A 77 5.56 4.33 6.27
CA THR A 77 5.97 3.17 5.47
C THR A 77 7.25 3.50 4.70
N HIS A 78 8.37 2.90 5.10
CA HIS A 78 9.64 2.99 4.38
C HIS A 78 10.29 1.63 4.15
N GLY A 79 10.51 1.29 2.87
CA GLY A 79 11.17 0.06 2.47
C GLY A 79 12.70 0.20 2.43
N ASN A 80 13.38 -0.21 3.49
CA ASN A 80 14.86 -0.21 3.57
C ASN A 80 15.52 -1.16 2.57
N THR A 81 14.80 -2.17 2.07
CA THR A 81 15.32 -3.17 1.12
C THR A 81 14.26 -3.46 0.08
N ARG A 82 14.32 -2.74 -1.04
CA ARG A 82 13.42 -2.96 -2.17
C ARG A 82 13.88 -4.10 -3.08
N LEU A 83 15.19 -4.26 -3.20
CA LEU A 83 15.80 -5.27 -4.06
C LEU A 83 17.01 -5.89 -3.36
N ALA A 84 17.04 -7.22 -3.34
CA ALA A 84 18.17 -8.01 -2.87
C ALA A 84 18.45 -9.16 -3.84
N ASP A 85 19.71 -9.57 -3.96
CA ASP A 85 20.09 -10.73 -4.78
C ASP A 85 20.23 -12.03 -3.96
N ALA A 86 20.49 -13.13 -4.68
CA ALA A 86 20.71 -14.46 -4.11
C ALA A 86 21.93 -14.54 -3.16
N ARG A 87 22.80 -13.52 -3.13
CA ARG A 87 23.94 -13.42 -2.19
C ARG A 87 23.64 -12.46 -1.05
N HIS A 88 22.39 -12.08 -0.87
CA HIS A 88 21.88 -11.17 0.15
C HIS A 88 22.46 -9.75 0.06
N ARG A 89 22.96 -9.34 -1.12
CA ARG A 89 23.36 -7.94 -1.34
C ARG A 89 22.11 -7.10 -1.52
N ILE A 90 22.04 -5.97 -0.81
CA ILE A 90 20.95 -5.00 -0.91
C ILE A 90 21.38 -3.90 -1.88
N TYR A 91 20.57 -3.63 -2.90
CA TYR A 91 20.84 -2.54 -3.84
C TYR A 91 20.30 -1.23 -3.28
N ARG A 92 21.14 -0.50 -2.55
CA ARG A 92 20.79 0.81 -1.97
C ARG A 92 20.62 1.84 -3.10
N GLY A 93 19.63 2.71 -3.01
CA GLY A 93 19.38 3.74 -4.03
C GLY A 93 18.48 3.32 -5.21
N LEU A 94 18.16 2.04 -5.36
CA LEU A 94 17.12 1.56 -6.29
C LEU A 94 15.72 1.62 -5.66
N HIS A 95 15.36 2.79 -5.13
CA HIS A 95 14.01 3.04 -4.58
C HIS A 95 13.03 3.50 -5.66
N ASP A 96 13.53 4.16 -6.71
CA ASP A 96 12.70 4.61 -7.83
C ASP A 96 12.41 3.43 -8.78
N PRO A 97 11.13 3.02 -8.96
CA PRO A 97 10.77 1.93 -9.85
C PRO A 97 11.16 2.19 -11.31
N LYS A 98 11.22 3.45 -11.77
CA LYS A 98 11.69 3.79 -13.12
C LYS A 98 13.18 3.52 -13.27
N VAL A 99 13.97 3.76 -12.23
CA VAL A 99 15.40 3.44 -12.20
C VAL A 99 15.59 1.93 -12.21
N VAL A 100 14.81 1.19 -11.41
CA VAL A 100 14.84 -0.28 -11.38
C VAL A 100 14.51 -0.88 -12.75
N VAL A 101 13.42 -0.44 -13.38
CA VAL A 101 13.00 -0.95 -14.70
C VAL A 101 14.05 -0.65 -15.76
N ARG A 102 14.58 0.57 -15.80
CA ARG A 102 15.63 0.95 -16.75
C ARG A 102 16.91 0.15 -16.54
N ALA A 103 17.31 -0.08 -15.29
CA ALA A 103 18.49 -0.86 -14.98
C ALA A 103 18.32 -2.33 -15.42
N LEU A 104 17.17 -2.95 -15.14
CA LEU A 104 16.85 -4.31 -15.59
C LEU A 104 16.82 -4.43 -17.12
N GLN A 105 16.28 -3.43 -17.82
CA GLN A 105 16.20 -3.42 -19.29
C GLN A 105 17.55 -3.17 -19.97
N SER A 106 18.51 -2.55 -19.27
CA SER A 106 19.82 -2.21 -19.84
C SER A 106 20.75 -3.42 -20.00
N GLY A 107 20.46 -4.55 -19.35
CA GLY A 107 21.35 -5.72 -19.30
C GLY A 107 22.65 -5.49 -18.52
N LEU A 108 22.86 -4.28 -17.97
CA LEU A 108 23.99 -3.97 -17.11
C LEU A 108 23.76 -4.57 -15.71
N PRO A 109 24.82 -5.06 -15.04
CA PRO A 109 24.70 -5.51 -13.67
C PRO A 109 24.22 -4.36 -12.78
N LEU A 110 23.27 -4.66 -11.91
CA LEU A 110 22.89 -3.77 -10.82
C LEU A 110 24.12 -3.62 -9.92
N THR A 111 24.53 -2.38 -9.63
CA THR A 111 25.63 -2.12 -8.69
C THR A 111 25.14 -1.21 -7.59
N ASP A 112 25.65 -1.39 -6.38
CA ASP A 112 25.43 -0.43 -5.31
C ASP A 112 26.13 0.88 -5.70
N PRO A 113 25.50 2.07 -5.54
CA PRO A 113 26.17 3.36 -5.64
C PRO A 113 27.49 3.45 -4.86
N SER A 114 27.65 2.68 -3.77
CA SER A 114 28.91 2.61 -3.01
C SER A 114 30.05 1.88 -3.73
N ASP A 115 29.76 1.07 -4.75
CA ASP A 115 30.75 0.22 -5.43
C ASP A 115 31.57 0.99 -6.50
N GLY A 116 31.42 2.32 -6.61
CA GLY A 116 32.25 3.20 -7.44
C GLY A 116 32.24 2.92 -8.95
N THR A 117 31.47 1.95 -9.39
CA THR A 117 31.34 1.53 -10.79
C THR A 117 30.29 2.41 -11.46
N GLN A 118 30.58 2.95 -12.65
CA GLN A 118 29.60 3.73 -13.44
C GLN A 118 28.40 2.86 -13.82
N ALA A 119 27.41 2.77 -12.93
CA ALA A 119 26.07 2.33 -13.25
C ALA A 119 25.22 3.54 -13.69
N ALA A 120 24.05 3.26 -14.25
CA ALA A 120 23.06 4.25 -14.67
C ALA A 120 22.77 5.24 -13.53
N HIS A 121 23.50 6.36 -13.54
CA HIS A 121 23.46 7.35 -12.48
C HIS A 121 22.32 8.32 -12.80
N CYS A 122 21.12 8.05 -12.24
CA CYS A 122 20.09 9.08 -12.17
C CYS A 122 20.35 9.88 -10.88
N ARG A 123 20.62 11.18 -11.04
CA ARG A 123 20.74 12.11 -9.92
C ARG A 123 19.53 11.94 -8.98
N PRO A 124 19.71 12.03 -7.66
CA PRO A 124 18.58 12.03 -6.75
C PRO A 124 17.63 13.15 -7.18
N HIS A 125 16.41 12.77 -7.59
CA HIS A 125 15.32 13.72 -7.65
C HIS A 125 15.10 14.21 -6.21
N PRO A 126 14.95 15.53 -5.97
CA PRO A 126 14.61 16.01 -4.64
C PRO A 126 13.40 15.22 -4.16
N HIS A 127 13.49 14.69 -2.93
CA HIS A 127 12.37 14.05 -2.26
C HIS A 127 11.17 14.97 -2.39
N HIS A 128 10.22 14.61 -3.25
CA HIS A 128 9.03 15.40 -3.49
C HIS A 128 8.09 15.14 -2.31
N ASN A 129 8.49 15.67 -1.14
CA ASN A 129 7.65 15.87 0.03
C ASN A 129 6.82 17.16 -0.10
N GLU A 130 6.80 17.75 -1.30
CA GLU A 130 6.19 19.04 -1.62
C GLU A 130 4.68 18.95 -1.87
N LYS A 131 4.10 17.74 -1.87
CA LYS A 131 2.65 17.55 -2.04
C LYS A 131 1.87 17.35 -0.74
N ARG A 132 2.53 17.38 0.43
CA ARG A 132 1.85 17.24 1.74
C ARG A 132 1.28 18.54 2.31
N ASN A 133 1.44 19.69 1.64
CA ASN A 133 1.05 21.00 2.18
C ASN A 133 0.03 21.81 1.36
N SER A 134 -0.78 21.17 0.50
CA SER A 134 -1.80 21.89 -0.29
C SER A 134 -3.25 21.66 0.14
N HIS A 135 -3.53 21.02 1.27
CA HIS A 135 -4.91 20.77 1.72
C HIS A 135 -5.25 21.36 3.10
N ASP A 136 -4.45 22.30 3.60
CA ASP A 136 -4.93 23.28 4.59
C ASP A 136 -5.45 24.53 3.85
N ARG A 137 -6.63 24.39 3.22
CA ARG A 137 -7.60 25.46 2.89
C ARG A 137 -8.99 24.86 2.67
#